data_AF-A0A7W0C9S2-F1
#
_entry.id   AF-A0A7W0C9S2-F1
#
_cell.length_a   1.000
_cell.length_b   1.000
_cell.length_c   1.000
_cell.angle_alpha   90.00
_cell.angle_beta   90.00
_cell.angle_gamma   90.00
#
_symmetry.space_group_name_H-M   'P 1'
#
loop_
_entity.id
_entity.type
_entity.pdbx_description
1 polymer ?
#
loop_
_entity_poly.entity_id
_entity_poly.type
_entity_poly.pdbx_seq_one_letter_code
_entity_poly.pdbx_strand_id
1 'polypeptide(L)'
;MYTQHTSGRKTGSKDGFQNTAVSANLEKIRRQGLQIRERIDEILMMCDRDNPVYEQISSFGICLYILGYFDCPDLMGVDDIDAGQAGRILQNDFIPVRAADIAPDYNILECPEKYLLVVGDPLFPVHFAVPVDFQRLRPFFSKLTFFGSGFDRLSELMAEFIGIDGIGENDFQYFQKKPDSAIASASMGKIYIVK
;
A
#
# COMPACT_ATOMS: atom_id res chain seq x y z
N MET A 1 -30.67 -30.05 -61.80
CA MET A 1 -29.46 -30.88 -61.63
C MET A 1 -28.42 -30.05 -60.89
N TYR A 2 -27.85 -30.62 -59.82
CA TYR A 2 -26.76 -30.16 -58.92
C TYR A 2 -27.09 -29.00 -57.93
N THR A 3 -27.38 -29.23 -56.63
CA THR A 3 -26.67 -29.66 -55.39
C THR A 3 -26.32 -28.51 -54.45
N GLN A 4 -26.58 -28.75 -53.16
CA GLN A 4 -26.35 -27.90 -51.98
C GLN A 4 -24.85 -27.67 -51.67
N HIS A 5 -24.52 -26.60 -50.94
CA HIS A 5 -23.67 -26.69 -49.74
C HIS A 5 -23.81 -25.46 -48.83
N THR A 6 -24.01 -25.74 -47.54
CA THR A 6 -23.97 -24.87 -46.37
C THR A 6 -22.54 -24.42 -46.04
N SER A 7 -22.36 -23.24 -45.44
CA SER A 7 -21.38 -23.06 -44.35
C SER A 7 -21.59 -21.71 -43.66
N GLY A 8 -21.91 -21.77 -42.37
CA GLY A 8 -22.02 -20.61 -41.50
C GLY A 8 -20.66 -20.02 -41.15
N ARG A 9 -20.62 -18.71 -40.96
CA ARG A 9 -19.53 -18.05 -40.25
C ARG A 9 -20.12 -17.28 -39.07
N LYS A 10 -20.15 -17.95 -37.91
CA LYS A 10 -20.20 -17.27 -36.62
C LYS A 10 -18.92 -16.43 -36.51
N THR A 11 -19.03 -15.13 -36.70
CA THR A 11 -18.01 -14.19 -36.23
C THR A 11 -18.12 -14.16 -34.71
N GLY A 12 -17.27 -14.95 -34.06
CA GLY A 12 -17.11 -14.94 -32.60
C GLY A 12 -16.73 -13.53 -32.16
N SER A 13 -17.60 -12.92 -31.36
CA SER A 13 -17.36 -11.66 -30.66
C SER A 13 -16.16 -11.84 -29.72
N LYS A 14 -15.01 -11.27 -30.10
CA LYS A 14 -13.85 -11.10 -29.21
C LYS A 14 -14.00 -9.88 -28.29
N ASP A 15 -15.00 -9.04 -28.53
CA ASP A 15 -15.23 -7.79 -27.80
C ASP A 15 -15.88 -8.01 -26.43
N GLY A 16 -16.64 -9.10 -26.25
CA GLY A 16 -17.32 -9.40 -24.98
C GLY A 16 -16.38 -9.80 -23.82
N PHE A 17 -15.22 -10.38 -24.13
CA PHE A 17 -14.26 -10.85 -23.11
C PHE A 17 -13.36 -9.73 -22.58
N GLN A 18 -12.98 -8.76 -23.41
CA GLN A 18 -12.14 -7.64 -22.98
C GLN A 18 -12.90 -6.65 -22.08
N ASN A 19 -14.17 -6.36 -22.39
CA ASN A 19 -14.99 -5.45 -21.60
C ASN A 19 -15.26 -5.96 -20.16
N THR A 20 -15.42 -7.28 -20.00
CA THR A 20 -15.66 -7.89 -18.68
C THR A 20 -14.43 -7.81 -17.79
N ALA A 21 -13.23 -8.03 -18.34
CA ALA A 21 -11.98 -7.97 -17.58
C ALA A 21 -11.64 -6.54 -17.12
N VAL A 22 -11.84 -5.55 -17.99
CA VAL A 22 -11.66 -4.13 -17.64
C VAL A 22 -12.64 -3.70 -16.55
N SER A 23 -13.92 -4.07 -16.67
CA SER A 23 -14.92 -3.78 -15.64
C SER A 23 -14.59 -4.43 -14.29
N ALA A 24 -14.12 -5.68 -14.29
CA ALA A 24 -13.73 -6.37 -13.05
C ALA A 24 -12.51 -5.71 -12.38
N ASN A 25 -11.53 -5.26 -13.18
CA ASN A 25 -10.35 -4.57 -12.65
C ASN A 25 -10.70 -3.21 -12.04
N LEU A 26 -11.57 -2.43 -12.68
CA LEU A 26 -12.04 -1.15 -12.14
C LEU A 26 -12.81 -1.34 -10.83
N GLU A 27 -13.68 -2.34 -10.76
CA GLU A 27 -14.39 -2.70 -9.53
C GLU A 27 -13.45 -3.15 -8.40
N LYS A 28 -12.35 -3.83 -8.74
CA LYS A 28 -11.31 -4.20 -7.77
C LYS A 28 -10.60 -2.96 -7.23
N ILE A 29 -10.16 -2.06 -8.11
CA ILE A 29 -9.50 -0.80 -7.73
C ILE A 29 -10.42 0.02 -6.82
N ARG A 30 -11.69 0.18 -7.21
CA ARG A 30 -12.67 0.93 -6.42
C ARG A 30 -12.87 0.35 -5.02
N ARG A 31 -12.96 -0.97 -4.90
CA ARG A 31 -13.06 -1.65 -3.59
C ARG A 31 -11.81 -1.47 -2.75
N GLN A 32 -10.64 -1.61 -3.34
CA GLN A 32 -9.37 -1.36 -2.65
C GLN A 32 -9.27 0.09 -2.18
N GLY A 33 -9.66 1.05 -3.03
CA GLY A 33 -9.70 2.46 -2.66
C GLY A 33 -10.65 2.74 -1.49
N LEU A 34 -11.83 2.13 -1.48
CA LEU A 34 -12.76 2.25 -0.34
C LEU A 34 -12.13 1.70 0.96
N GLN A 35 -11.51 0.53 0.90
CA GLN A 35 -10.83 -0.06 2.07
C GLN A 35 -9.68 0.80 2.58
N ILE A 36 -8.85 1.34 1.69
CA ILE A 36 -7.78 2.26 2.05
C ILE A 36 -8.35 3.50 2.75
N ARG A 37 -9.46 4.05 2.22
CA ARG A 37 -10.11 5.21 2.82
C ARG A 37 -10.63 4.90 4.22
N GLU A 38 -11.33 3.79 4.39
CA GLU A 38 -11.86 3.32 5.68
C GLU A 38 -10.74 3.16 6.71
N ARG A 39 -9.61 2.57 6.33
CA ARG A 39 -8.44 2.41 7.21
C ARG A 39 -7.80 3.73 7.61
N ILE A 40 -7.66 4.67 6.66
CA ILE A 40 -7.13 6.01 6.97
C ILE A 40 -8.07 6.72 7.95
N ASP A 41 -9.38 6.67 7.72
CA ASP A 41 -10.38 7.29 8.59
C ASP A 41 -10.36 6.64 9.99
N GLU A 42 -10.23 5.31 10.09
CA GLU A 42 -10.07 4.59 11.35
C GLU A 42 -8.79 5.01 12.11
N ILE A 43 -7.65 5.07 11.42
CA ILE A 43 -6.39 5.52 12.03
C ILE A 43 -6.53 6.95 12.57
N LEU A 44 -7.20 7.84 11.84
CA LEU A 44 -7.45 9.21 12.30
C LEU A 44 -8.44 9.26 13.48
N MET A 45 -9.29 8.25 13.67
CA MET A 45 -10.16 8.18 14.86
C MET A 45 -9.40 7.69 16.10
N MET A 46 -8.40 6.82 15.94
CA MET A 46 -7.72 6.16 17.05
C MET A 46 -6.37 6.77 17.39
N CYS A 47 -5.67 7.29 16.38
CA CYS A 47 -4.29 7.70 16.46
C CYS A 47 -4.12 9.07 15.82
N ASP A 48 -5.06 10.01 15.97
CA ASP A 48 -4.94 11.35 15.40
C ASP A 48 -3.68 12.08 15.89
N ARG A 49 -3.14 12.98 15.06
CA ARG A 49 -1.89 13.70 15.28
C ARG A 49 -1.80 14.32 16.67
N ASP A 50 -2.87 15.00 17.10
CA ASP A 50 -2.86 15.84 18.29
C ASP A 50 -3.37 15.13 19.54
N ASN A 51 -4.19 14.07 19.39
CA ASN A 51 -4.83 13.37 20.50
C ASN A 51 -4.93 11.86 20.25
N PRO A 52 -3.79 11.13 20.18
CA PRO A 52 -3.82 9.70 19.95
C PRO A 52 -4.43 8.96 21.15
N VAL A 53 -5.42 8.13 20.90
CA VAL A 53 -5.97 7.17 21.88
C VAL A 53 -5.14 5.89 21.89
N TYR A 54 -4.48 5.56 20.77
CA TYR A 54 -3.66 4.37 20.59
C TYR A 54 -2.27 4.70 20.04
N GLU A 55 -1.27 4.79 20.92
CA GLU A 55 0.08 5.27 20.57
C GLU A 55 1.05 4.16 20.16
N GLN A 56 0.72 2.91 20.46
CA GLN A 56 1.66 1.79 20.48
C GLN A 56 2.10 1.31 19.10
N ILE A 57 1.31 1.57 18.05
CA ILE A 57 1.65 1.14 16.69
C ILE A 57 2.74 2.06 16.13
N SER A 58 3.80 1.46 15.57
CA SER A 58 4.83 2.18 14.84
C SER A 58 4.31 2.77 13.51
N SER A 59 5.06 3.70 12.92
CA SER A 59 4.74 4.19 11.58
C SER A 59 4.73 3.07 10.53
N PHE A 60 5.53 2.03 10.74
CA PHE A 60 5.57 0.84 9.90
C PHE A 60 4.21 0.13 9.91
N GLY A 61 3.67 -0.19 11.10
CA GLY A 61 2.38 -0.84 11.24
C GLY A 61 1.25 0.00 10.62
N ILE A 62 1.22 1.31 10.89
CA ILE A 62 0.23 2.23 10.32
C ILE A 62 0.25 2.22 8.79
N CYS A 63 1.44 2.35 8.19
CA CYS A 63 1.57 2.40 6.74
C CYS A 63 1.22 1.05 6.10
N LEU A 64 1.70 -0.05 6.66
CA LEU A 64 1.42 -1.40 6.16
C LEU A 64 -0.07 -1.76 6.30
N TYR A 65 -0.74 -1.28 7.34
CA TYR A 65 -2.18 -1.44 7.52
C TYR A 65 -2.96 -0.74 6.40
N ILE A 66 -2.65 0.54 6.12
CA ILE A 66 -3.25 1.28 5.00
C ILE A 66 -3.09 0.52 3.69
N LEU A 67 -1.88 0.00 3.44
CA LEU A 67 -1.57 -0.75 2.22
C LEU A 67 -2.18 -2.17 2.17
N GLY A 68 -2.89 -2.59 3.21
CA GLY A 68 -3.54 -3.90 3.29
C GLY A 68 -2.57 -5.06 3.36
N TYR A 69 -1.43 -4.86 4.00
CA TYR A 69 -0.45 -5.91 4.23
C TYR A 69 -0.94 -6.94 5.26
N PHE A 70 -1.63 -6.49 6.31
CA PHE A 70 -2.15 -7.37 7.36
C PHE A 70 -3.50 -7.99 6.99
N ASP A 71 -3.66 -9.26 7.35
CA ASP A 71 -4.95 -9.96 7.33
C ASP A 71 -5.70 -9.72 8.65
N CYS A 72 -6.00 -8.45 8.93
CA CYS A 72 -6.77 -8.03 10.09
C CYS A 72 -7.93 -7.10 9.69
N PRO A 73 -9.07 -7.15 10.42
CA PRO A 73 -10.24 -6.36 10.08
C PRO A 73 -10.11 -4.89 10.50
N ASP A 74 -9.35 -4.61 11.55
CA ASP A 74 -9.23 -3.30 12.21
C ASP A 74 -7.80 -3.04 12.67
N LEU A 75 -7.55 -1.81 13.10
CA LEU A 75 -6.25 -1.32 13.54
C LEU A 75 -5.76 -2.00 14.82
N MET A 76 -6.67 -2.49 15.67
CA MET A 76 -6.30 -3.16 16.93
C MET A 76 -5.70 -4.55 16.71
N GLY A 77 -5.94 -5.15 15.53
CA GLY A 77 -5.32 -6.40 15.10
C GLY A 77 -3.96 -6.23 14.43
N VAL A 78 -3.42 -5.02 14.34
CA VAL A 78 -2.11 -4.77 13.72
C VAL A 78 -0.98 -5.15 14.67
N ASP A 79 -0.09 -6.01 14.20
CA ASP A 79 1.15 -6.35 14.92
C ASP A 79 2.07 -5.13 15.01
N ASP A 80 2.75 -4.98 16.15
CA ASP A 80 3.85 -4.04 16.24
C ASP A 80 5.02 -4.53 15.38
N ILE A 81 5.54 -3.64 14.55
CA ILE A 81 6.60 -3.92 13.59
C ILE A 81 7.83 -3.14 14.02
N ASP A 82 8.94 -3.85 14.23
CA ASP A 82 10.26 -3.25 14.44
C ASP A 82 10.97 -2.91 13.13
N ALA A 83 12.03 -2.11 13.20
CA ALA A 83 12.80 -1.69 12.02
C ALA A 83 13.38 -2.89 11.22
N GLY A 84 13.84 -3.94 11.90
CA GLY A 84 14.38 -5.13 11.23
C GLY A 84 13.30 -5.95 10.51
N GLN A 85 12.10 -6.03 11.07
CA GLN A 85 10.92 -6.62 10.43
C GLN A 85 10.49 -5.77 9.23
N ALA A 86 10.41 -4.44 9.39
CA ALA A 86 10.08 -3.51 8.32
C ALA A 86 11.05 -3.63 7.14
N GLY A 87 12.37 -3.71 7.40
CA GLY A 87 13.37 -3.92 6.36
C GLY A 87 13.21 -5.26 5.61
N ARG A 88 12.85 -6.34 6.32
CA ARG A 88 12.53 -7.63 5.67
C ARG A 88 11.28 -7.56 4.80
N ILE A 89 10.24 -6.87 5.27
CA ILE A 89 9.01 -6.65 4.50
C ILE A 89 9.31 -5.87 3.22
N LEU A 90 10.12 -4.80 3.30
CA LEU A 90 10.54 -4.03 2.12
C LEU A 90 11.24 -4.92 1.08
N GLN A 91 12.20 -5.75 1.50
CA GLN A 91 12.92 -6.63 0.57
C GLN A 91 11.98 -7.63 -0.12
N ASN A 92 11.06 -8.21 0.64
CA ASN A 92 10.22 -9.30 0.18
C ASN A 92 9.04 -8.81 -0.67
N ASP A 93 8.43 -7.70 -0.30
CA ASP A 93 7.11 -7.30 -0.81
C ASP A 93 7.12 -5.97 -1.56
N PHE A 94 8.26 -5.28 -1.60
CA PHE A 94 8.40 -4.00 -2.29
C PHE A 94 9.59 -3.98 -3.26
N ILE A 95 9.54 -3.07 -4.22
CA ILE A 95 10.64 -2.78 -5.16
C ILE A 95 10.98 -1.29 -5.12
N PRO A 96 12.26 -0.90 -5.10
CA PRO A 96 12.63 0.51 -5.14
C PRO A 96 12.24 1.13 -6.47
N VAL A 97 11.73 2.36 -6.44
CA VAL A 97 11.34 3.16 -7.61
C VAL A 97 11.82 4.60 -7.46
N ARG A 98 11.97 5.33 -8.57
CA ARG A 98 12.32 6.75 -8.49
C ARG A 98 11.06 7.56 -8.29
N ALA A 99 11.16 8.66 -7.56
CA ALA A 99 10.04 9.61 -7.39
C ALA A 99 9.50 10.10 -8.73
N ALA A 100 10.38 10.32 -9.72
CA ALA A 100 10.03 10.76 -11.06
C ALA A 100 9.25 9.71 -11.88
N ASP A 101 9.24 8.44 -11.46
CA ASP A 101 8.50 7.37 -12.11
C ASP A 101 7.06 7.24 -11.58
N ILE A 102 6.72 7.98 -10.50
CA ILE A 102 5.36 8.03 -9.93
C ILE A 102 4.57 9.11 -10.67
N ALA A 103 3.32 8.78 -11.03
CA ALA A 103 2.45 9.71 -11.72
C ALA A 103 2.26 11.01 -10.89
N PRO A 104 2.35 12.21 -11.51
CA PRO A 104 2.22 13.47 -10.79
C PRO A 104 0.81 13.72 -10.23
N ASP A 105 -0.19 13.03 -10.78
CA ASP A 105 -1.59 13.02 -10.34
C ASP A 105 -1.93 11.76 -9.52
N TYR A 106 -0.92 11.09 -8.96
CA TYR A 106 -1.12 9.88 -8.17
C TYR A 106 -2.13 10.09 -7.03
N ASN A 107 -3.12 9.21 -7.00
CA ASN A 107 -4.09 9.09 -5.92
C ASN A 107 -4.22 7.60 -5.55
N ILE A 108 -3.84 7.26 -4.31
CA ILE A 108 -3.83 5.89 -3.81
C ILE A 108 -5.20 5.19 -3.92
N LEU A 109 -6.29 5.96 -3.90
CA LEU A 109 -7.67 5.46 -3.96
C LEU A 109 -8.08 5.06 -5.38
N GLU A 110 -7.38 5.56 -6.40
CA GLU A 110 -7.76 5.45 -7.81
C GLU A 110 -6.71 4.70 -8.64
N CYS A 111 -5.44 4.72 -8.23
CA CYS A 111 -4.36 4.03 -8.91
C CYS A 111 -4.25 2.58 -8.43
N PRO A 112 -3.99 1.58 -9.30
CA PRO A 112 -3.76 0.20 -8.86
C PRO A 112 -2.43 0.06 -8.10
N GLU A 113 -1.39 0.77 -8.50
CA GLU A 113 -0.09 0.78 -7.84
C GLU A 113 -0.17 1.42 -6.45
N LYS A 114 0.62 0.87 -5.52
CA LYS A 114 0.69 1.33 -4.14
C LYS A 114 2.14 1.61 -3.80
N TYR A 115 2.39 2.78 -3.26
CA TYR A 115 3.74 3.25 -2.95
C TYR A 115 3.92 3.46 -1.46
N LEU A 116 5.18 3.49 -1.07
CA LEU A 116 5.66 3.75 0.27
C LEU A 116 6.89 4.63 0.16
N LEU A 117 6.95 5.68 0.97
CA LEU A 117 8.14 6.46 1.23
C LEU A 117 8.83 5.86 2.45
N VAL A 118 10.10 5.50 2.29
CA VAL A 118 10.95 4.93 3.33
C VAL A 118 12.01 5.96 3.69
N VAL A 119 12.17 6.22 4.99
CA VAL A 119 13.18 7.10 5.54
C VAL A 119 14.27 6.28 6.24
N GLY A 120 15.52 6.55 5.90
CA GLY A 120 16.70 5.86 6.43
C GLY A 120 17.19 4.71 5.55
N ASP A 121 18.04 3.84 6.11
CA ASP A 121 18.54 2.65 5.42
C ASP A 121 17.39 1.65 5.18
N PRO A 122 17.10 1.22 3.94
CA PRO A 122 16.03 0.25 3.67
C PRO A 122 16.18 -1.11 4.38
N LEU A 123 17.39 -1.47 4.86
CA LEU A 123 17.62 -2.65 5.68
C LEU A 123 17.18 -2.45 7.13
N PHE A 124 17.22 -1.22 7.61
CA PHE A 124 16.86 -0.79 8.97
C PHE A 124 16.15 0.56 8.91
N PRO A 125 14.95 0.61 8.30
CA PRO A 125 14.25 1.87 8.10
C PRO A 125 13.91 2.51 9.45
N VAL A 126 13.87 3.83 9.46
CA VAL A 126 13.53 4.62 10.65
C VAL A 126 12.06 5.00 10.62
N HIS A 127 11.50 5.22 9.43
CA HIS A 127 10.11 5.66 9.30
C HIS A 127 9.51 5.28 7.95
N PHE A 128 8.21 5.00 7.94
CA PHE A 128 7.39 4.85 6.74
C PHE A 128 6.37 5.98 6.62
N ALA A 129 6.12 6.40 5.38
CA ALA A 129 4.97 7.23 5.03
C ALA A 129 4.33 6.72 3.74
N VAL A 130 3.00 6.84 3.63
CA VAL A 130 2.25 6.43 2.44
C VAL A 130 1.95 7.67 1.58
N PRO A 131 2.39 7.74 0.32
CA PRO A 131 1.83 8.65 -0.67
C PRO A 131 0.32 8.41 -0.80
N VAL A 132 -0.49 9.44 -0.61
CA VAL A 132 -1.97 9.36 -0.70
C VAL A 132 -2.49 10.10 -1.91
N ASP A 133 -2.15 11.38 -2.08
CA ASP A 133 -2.72 12.23 -3.13
C ASP A 133 -1.76 13.38 -3.47
N PHE A 134 -1.07 13.27 -4.60
CA PHE A 134 -0.04 14.24 -5.04
C PHE A 134 -0.62 15.58 -5.50
N GLN A 135 -1.94 15.68 -5.66
CA GLN A 135 -2.59 16.96 -5.94
C GLN A 135 -2.85 17.77 -4.66
N ARG A 136 -2.67 17.16 -3.48
CA ARG A 136 -2.83 17.85 -2.19
C ARG A 136 -1.53 18.46 -1.71
N LEU A 137 -1.70 19.52 -0.92
CA LEU A 137 -0.59 20.18 -0.24
C LEU A 137 0.16 19.26 0.72
N ARG A 138 -0.55 18.33 1.38
CA ARG A 138 0.00 17.36 2.32
C ARG A 138 -0.26 15.94 1.80
N PRO A 139 0.58 15.46 0.86
CA PRO A 139 0.30 14.24 0.11
C PRO A 139 0.70 12.96 0.83
N PHE A 140 1.44 13.02 1.95
CA PHE A 140 1.93 11.83 2.66
C PHE A 140 1.14 11.59 3.92
N PHE A 141 0.82 10.33 4.23
CA PHE A 141 0.20 9.93 5.49
C PHE A 141 1.16 9.07 6.30
N SER A 142 1.38 9.42 7.57
CA SER A 142 2.22 8.63 8.48
C SER A 142 1.97 8.98 9.96
N LYS A 143 2.48 8.15 10.87
CA LYS A 143 2.51 8.40 12.32
C LYS A 143 3.91 8.82 12.77
N LEU A 144 4.08 10.04 13.27
CA LEU A 144 5.39 10.48 13.77
C LEU A 144 5.70 9.82 15.12
N THR A 145 6.95 9.82 15.55
CA THR A 145 7.33 9.12 16.80
C THR A 145 6.71 9.78 18.04
N PHE A 146 6.71 11.12 18.08
CA PHE A 146 6.21 11.90 19.23
C PHE A 146 4.82 12.48 19.02
N PHE A 147 4.18 12.17 17.89
CA PHE A 147 2.83 12.64 17.54
C PHE A 147 2.00 11.49 16.98
N GLY A 148 0.70 11.68 16.82
CA GLY A 148 -0.13 10.69 16.13
C GLY A 148 0.10 10.65 14.62
N SER A 149 -0.89 10.09 13.95
CA SER A 149 -1.01 9.91 12.51
C SER A 149 -1.65 11.12 11.85
N GLY A 150 -1.25 11.41 10.62
CA GLY A 150 -1.80 12.53 9.90
C GLY A 150 -1.13 12.73 8.55
N PHE A 151 -1.55 13.80 7.88
CA PHE A 151 -1.03 14.19 6.58
C PHE A 151 0.10 15.22 6.70
N ASP A 152 1.15 15.04 5.91
CA ASP A 152 2.35 15.89 5.89
C ASP A 152 2.77 16.28 4.47
N ARG A 153 3.46 17.42 4.38
CA ARG A 153 4.32 17.77 3.24
C ARG A 153 5.58 16.94 3.28
N LEU A 154 6.19 16.69 2.12
CA LEU A 154 7.53 16.10 2.08
C LEU A 154 8.53 16.91 2.91
N SER A 155 8.48 18.24 2.82
CA SER A 155 9.36 19.13 3.59
C SER A 155 9.15 19.05 5.10
N GLU A 156 7.90 18.80 5.55
CA GLU A 156 7.58 18.62 6.97
C GLU A 156 8.18 17.28 7.46
N LEU A 157 8.03 16.20 6.69
CA LEU A 157 8.67 14.92 7.01
C LEU A 157 10.20 15.00 6.98
N MET A 158 10.77 15.66 5.97
CA MET A 158 12.23 15.83 5.89
C MET A 158 12.78 16.59 7.09
N ALA A 159 12.10 17.64 7.53
CA ALA A 159 12.51 18.41 8.71
C ALA A 159 12.46 17.59 10.01
N GLU A 160 11.59 16.60 10.10
CA GLU A 160 11.48 15.72 11.27
C GLU A 160 12.68 14.78 11.40
N PHE A 161 13.21 14.25 10.29
CA PHE A 161 14.20 13.17 10.33
C PHE A 161 15.63 13.57 9.93
N ILE A 162 15.81 14.63 9.13
CA ILE A 162 17.16 15.04 8.70
C ILE A 162 18.02 15.46 9.89
N GLY A 163 19.24 14.94 9.94
CA GLY A 163 20.21 15.20 11.00
C GLY A 163 20.07 14.27 12.21
N ILE A 164 19.01 13.46 12.28
CA ILE A 164 18.85 12.39 13.28
C ILE A 164 19.55 11.14 12.78
N ASP A 165 20.39 10.52 13.60
CA ASP A 165 21.08 9.25 13.30
C ASP A 165 21.81 9.21 11.94
N GLY A 166 22.26 10.38 11.46
CA GLY A 166 22.98 10.50 10.18
C GLY A 166 22.10 10.56 8.94
N ILE A 167 20.77 10.61 9.09
CA ILE A 167 19.81 10.74 7.98
C ILE A 167 20.04 12.07 7.24
N GLY A 168 20.24 11.98 5.93
CA GLY A 168 20.33 13.11 5.01
C GLY A 168 19.20 13.13 3.98
N GLU A 169 19.27 14.08 3.06
CA GLU A 169 18.24 14.27 2.02
C GLU A 169 18.08 13.06 1.08
N ASN A 170 19.15 12.28 0.89
CA ASN A 170 19.15 11.11 0.01
C ASN A 170 18.57 9.84 0.65
N ASP A 171 18.24 9.88 1.94
CA ASP A 171 17.70 8.73 2.67
C ASP A 171 16.17 8.64 2.61
N PHE A 172 15.54 9.41 1.71
CA PHE A 172 14.11 9.41 1.43
C PHE A 172 13.86 8.69 0.11
N GLN A 173 13.47 7.42 0.20
CA GLN A 173 13.41 6.51 -0.94
C GLN A 173 12.00 6.01 -1.17
N TYR A 174 11.59 5.92 -2.44
CA TYR A 174 10.26 5.42 -2.81
C TYR A 174 10.33 3.93 -3.14
N PHE A 175 9.29 3.22 -2.70
CA PHE A 175 9.11 1.80 -2.92
C PHE A 175 7.71 1.55 -3.45
N GLN A 176 7.59 0.67 -4.43
CA GLN A 176 6.31 0.19 -4.95
C GLN A 176 6.00 -1.18 -4.37
N LYS A 177 4.79 -1.37 -3.83
CA LYS A 177 4.31 -2.67 -3.38
C LYS A 177 4.22 -3.59 -4.59
N LYS A 178 4.81 -4.79 -4.48
CA LYS A 178 4.66 -5.84 -5.48
C LYS A 178 3.16 -6.18 -5.60
N PRO A 179 2.66 -6.45 -6.82
CA PRO A 179 1.31 -6.98 -6.97
C PRO A 179 1.16 -8.20 -6.09
N ASP A 180 0.00 -8.36 -5.45
CA ASP A 180 -0.30 -9.61 -4.74
C ASP A 180 -0.24 -10.73 -5.77
N SER A 181 0.89 -11.43 -5.84
CA SER A 181 0.97 -12.71 -6.54
C SER A 181 -0.12 -13.56 -5.92
N ALA A 182 -1.03 -14.10 -6.73
CA ALA A 182 -2.09 -14.96 -6.24
C ALA A 182 -1.47 -16.06 -5.35
N ILE A 183 -1.61 -15.87 -4.04
CA ILE A 183 -1.30 -16.79 -2.95
C ILE A 183 0.19 -17.11 -2.76
N ALA A 184 0.82 -16.42 -1.80
CA ALA A 184 1.67 -17.10 -0.84
C ALA A 184 0.93 -17.10 0.51
N SER A 185 0.04 -18.08 0.70
CA SER A 185 -0.42 -18.49 2.03
C SER A 185 0.78 -19.04 2.80
N ALA A 186 1.66 -18.16 3.26
CA ALA A 186 2.87 -18.50 3.98
C ALA A 186 2.67 -18.34 5.49
N SER A 187 1.55 -18.86 6.04
CA SER A 187 1.44 -19.27 7.45
C SER A 187 0.11 -19.97 7.75
N MET A 188 -0.32 -20.94 6.93
CA MET A 188 -1.23 -21.96 7.45
C MET A 188 -0.43 -22.84 8.41
N GLY A 189 -0.48 -22.49 9.70
CA GLY A 189 0.13 -23.26 10.78
C GLY A 189 -0.24 -24.73 10.66
N LYS A 190 0.76 -25.61 10.59
CA LYS A 190 0.56 -27.05 10.59
C LYS A 190 -0.10 -27.45 11.91
N ILE A 191 -1.39 -27.78 11.88
CA ILE A 191 -2.04 -28.49 12.97
C ILE A 191 -1.56 -29.94 12.92
N TYR A 192 -0.75 -30.34 13.89
CA TYR A 192 -0.43 -31.76 14.09
C TYR A 192 -1.51 -32.36 14.99
N ILE A 193 -2.29 -33.30 14.45
CA ILE A 193 -3.09 -34.20 15.29
C ILE A 193 -2.18 -35.38 15.67
N VAL A 194 -1.83 -35.46 16.94
CA VAL A 194 -1.14 -36.63 17.52
C VAL A 194 -2.20 -37.72 17.71
N LYS A 195 -1.94 -38.92 17.16
CA LYS A 195 -2.72 -40.14 17.45
C LYS A 195 -2.19 -40.83 18.69
#